data_AF-A0A8S2VCS0-F1
#
_entry.id   AF-A0A8S2VCS0-F1
#
_cell.length_a   1.000
_cell.length_b   1.000
_cell.length_c   1.000
_cell.angle_alpha   90.00
_cell.angle_beta   90.00
_cell.angle_gamma   90.00
#
_symmetry.space_group_name_H-M   'P 1'
#
loop_
_entity.id
_entity.type
_entity.pdbx_description
1 polymer ?
#
loop_
_entity_poly.entity_id
_entity_poly.type
_entity_poly.pdbx_seq_one_letter_code
_entity_poly.pdbx_strand_id
1 'polypeptide(L)' 'MGLAISFVSTVSEKVWYHTCSSKGKNCHNTTLVDQSGCCKWYTEMTYLADIEEHLGVTISQTDEKLDIPVDEF' A
#
# COMPACT_ATOMS: atom_id res chain seq x y z
N MET A 1 8.77 13.33 13.19
CA MET A 1 8.04 12.04 13.18
C MET A 1 8.22 11.45 11.80
N GLY A 2 8.89 10.30 11.66
CA GLY A 2 9.08 9.61 10.38
C GLY A 2 8.06 8.49 10.20
N LEU A 3 7.63 8.26 8.97
CA LEU A 3 6.79 7.12 8.59
C LEU A 3 7.65 6.20 7.73
N ALA A 4 7.86 4.96 8.19
CA ALA A 4 8.48 3.92 7.38
C ALA A 4 7.36 3.10 6.71
N ILE A 5 7.41 3.00 5.38
CA ILE A 5 6.49 2.19 4.58
C ILE A 5 7.33 1.11 3.89
N SER A 6 6.93 -0.16 4.05
CA SER A 6 7.56 -1.29 3.39
C SER A 6 6.56 -1.90 2.40
N PHE A 7 6.99 -2.01 1.14
CA PHE A 7 6.30 -2.73 0.09
C PHE A 7 7.02 -4.07 -0.11
N VAL A 8 6.32 -5.18 0.03
CA VAL A 8 6.89 -6.55 0.08
C VAL A 8 6.23 -7.52 -0.90
N SER A 9 5.07 -7.19 -1.46
CA SER A 9 4.27 -8.07 -2.30
C SER A 9 4.41 -7.74 -3.77
N THR A 10 4.84 -8.72 -4.56
CA THR A 10 4.92 -8.62 -6.03
C THR A 10 3.60 -8.96 -6.71
N VAL A 11 2.56 -9.28 -5.93
CA VAL A 11 1.23 -9.68 -6.43
C VAL A 11 0.16 -8.71 -5.92
N SER A 12 -0.90 -8.54 -6.71
CA SER A 12 -2.03 -7.71 -6.28
C SER A 12 -2.83 -8.39 -5.19
N GLU A 13 -3.14 -7.66 -4.13
CA GLU A 13 -3.91 -8.15 -2.99
C GLU A 13 -5.25 -7.45 -2.90
N LYS A 14 -6.31 -8.20 -2.58
CA LYS A 14 -7.62 -7.61 -2.35
C LYS A 14 -7.73 -7.18 -0.89
N VAL A 15 -7.75 -5.88 -0.64
CA VAL A 15 -7.74 -5.30 0.70
C VAL A 15 -9.03 -4.56 1.01
N TRP A 16 -9.36 -4.42 2.29
CA TRP A 16 -10.45 -3.55 2.74
C TRP A 16 -10.05 -2.07 2.61
N TYR A 17 -10.94 -1.27 2.03
CA TYR A 17 -10.79 0.18 1.88
C TYR A 17 -11.96 0.98 2.48
N HIS A 18 -13.05 0.30 2.86
CA HIS A 18 -14.23 0.85 3.54
C HIS A 18 -14.65 2.26 3.10
N THR A 19 -15.38 2.32 1.99
CA THR A 19 -16.05 3.54 1.52
C THR A 19 -17.42 3.76 2.17
N CYS A 20 -17.95 2.74 2.87
CA CYS A 20 -19.23 2.80 3.55
C CYS A 20 -19.30 3.87 4.65
N SER A 21 -20.49 4.42 4.86
CA SER A 21 -20.76 5.41 5.92
C SER A 21 -20.50 4.86 7.33
N SER A 22 -20.63 3.55 7.54
CA SER A 22 -20.36 2.89 8.82
C SER A 22 -18.87 2.73 9.12
N LYS A 23 -17.97 3.16 8.21
CA LYS A 23 -16.51 3.10 8.38
C LYS A 23 -16.01 1.71 8.79
N GLY A 24 -16.58 0.67 8.17
CA GLY A 24 -16.22 -0.72 8.41
C GLY A 24 -16.98 -1.40 9.56
N LYS A 25 -17.73 -0.66 10.38
CA LYS A 25 -18.56 -1.27 11.43
C LYS A 25 -19.60 -2.20 10.81
N ASN A 26 -19.50 -3.50 11.11
CA ASN A 26 -20.32 -4.60 10.59
C ASN A 26 -20.41 -4.65 9.05
N CYS A 27 -19.34 -4.25 8.36
CA CYS A 27 -19.29 -4.29 6.91
C CYS A 27 -18.85 -5.67 6.41
N HIS A 28 -19.63 -6.26 5.50
CA HIS A 28 -19.30 -7.52 4.82
C HIS A 28 -19.31 -7.38 3.29
N ASN A 29 -19.41 -6.16 2.77
CA ASN A 29 -19.48 -5.92 1.34
C ASN A 29 -18.08 -6.02 0.70
N THR A 30 -17.73 -7.21 0.24
CA THR A 30 -16.43 -7.48 -0.39
C THR A 30 -16.37 -7.09 -1.88
N THR A 31 -17.39 -6.44 -2.46
CA THR A 31 -17.27 -5.98 -3.84
C THR A 31 -16.20 -4.89 -3.95
N LEU A 32 -15.74 -4.62 -5.17
CA LEU A 32 -14.73 -3.60 -5.41
C LEU A 32 -15.33 -2.19 -5.33
N VAL A 33 -14.52 -1.18 -4.99
CA VAL A 33 -14.99 0.22 -4.85
C VAL A 33 -15.64 0.76 -6.13
N ASP A 34 -15.13 0.40 -7.30
CA ASP A 34 -15.72 0.71 -8.62
C ASP A 34 -17.12 0.11 -8.80
N GLN A 35 -17.45 -0.91 -8.02
CA GLN A 35 -18.75 -1.58 -7.95
C GLN A 35 -19.51 -1.24 -6.66
N SER A 36 -19.28 -0.04 -6.10
CA SER A 36 -19.91 0.43 -4.85
C SER A 36 -19.63 -0.45 -3.62
N GLY A 37 -18.50 -1.16 -3.65
CA GLY A 37 -18.04 -2.05 -2.59
C GLY A 37 -17.07 -1.44 -1.61
N CYS A 38 -16.56 -2.27 -0.69
CA CYS A 38 -15.61 -1.85 0.34
C CYS A 38 -14.23 -2.50 0.23
N CYS A 39 -13.93 -3.20 -0.86
CA CYS A 39 -12.59 -3.70 -1.16
C CYS A 39 -11.95 -2.96 -2.33
N LYS A 40 -10.62 -2.92 -2.38
CA LYS A 40 -9.87 -2.52 -3.57
C LYS A 40 -8.75 -3.51 -3.85
N TRP A 41 -8.30 -3.54 -5.10
CA TRP A 41 -7.01 -4.16 -5.40
C TRP A 41 -5.90 -3.23 -4.96
N TYR A 42 -4.92 -3.80 -4.27
CA TYR A 42 -3.73 -3.13 -3.79
C TYR A 42 -2.54 -3.74 -4.51
N THR A 43 -1.96 -2.98 -5.43
CA THR A 43 -0.78 -3.39 -6.20
C THR A 43 0.39 -2.54 -5.75
N GLU A 44 1.21 -3.10 -4.87
CA GLU A 44 2.31 -2.37 -4.24
C GLU A 44 3.31 -1.82 -5.25
N MET A 45 3.62 -2.57 -6.31
CA MET A 45 4.52 -2.12 -7.37
C MET A 45 4.01 -0.87 -8.10
N THR A 46 2.69 -0.74 -8.30
CA THR A 46 2.09 0.47 -8.89
C THR A 46 2.18 1.64 -7.92
N TYR A 47 1.85 1.41 -6.65
CA TYR A 47 1.95 2.47 -5.64
C TYR A 47 3.38 2.94 -5.43
N LEU A 48 4.36 2.04 -5.46
CA LEU A 48 5.77 2.41 -5.39
C LEU A 48 6.14 3.37 -6.54
N ALA A 49 5.76 3.03 -7.77
CA ALA A 49 6.01 3.89 -8.94
C ALA A 49 5.33 5.27 -8.80
N ASP A 50 4.06 5.31 -8.39
CA ASP A 50 3.32 6.57 -8.16
C ASP A 50 3.99 7.44 -7.08
N ILE A 51 4.53 6.81 -6.03
CA ILE A 51 5.24 7.51 -4.95
C ILE A 51 6.58 8.05 -5.45
N GLU A 52 7.36 7.25 -6.18
CA GLU A 52 8.64 7.67 -6.76
C GLU A 52 8.44 8.82 -7.74
N GLU A 53 7.40 8.77 -8.57
CA GLU A 53 7.02 9.87 -9.47
C GLU A 53 6.65 11.13 -8.68
N HIS A 54 5.83 10.99 -7.63
CA HIS A 54 5.41 12.13 -6.81
C HIS A 54 6.57 12.78 -6.06
N LEU A 55 7.51 11.99 -5.54
CA LEU A 55 8.66 12.47 -4.80
C LEU A 55 9.82 12.90 -5.71
N GLY A 56 9.81 12.48 -6.98
CA GLY A 56 10.90 12.72 -7.93
C GLY A 56 12.21 12.01 -7.56
N VAL A 57 12.14 10.95 -6.75
CA VAL A 57 13.29 10.17 -6.29
C VAL A 57 12.99 8.69 -6.39
N THR A 58 14.01 7.90 -6.70
CA THR A 58 13.93 6.43 -6.61
C THR A 58 14.11 5.99 -5.17
N ILE A 59 13.20 5.16 -4.67
CA ILE A 59 13.26 4.60 -3.32
C ILE A 59 14.23 3.42 -3.33
N SER A 60 15.14 3.41 -2.36
CA SER A 60 16.09 2.31 -2.22
C SER A 60 15.36 1.01 -1.87
N GLN A 61 15.66 -0.05 -2.61
CA GLN A 61 15.13 -1.40 -2.36
C GLN A 61 16.16 -2.19 -1.57
N THR A 62 15.69 -3.03 -0.65
CA THR A 62 16.52 -4.00 0.09
C THR A 62 16.21 -5.41 -0.39
N ASP A 63 17.18 -6.30 -0.22
CA ASP A 63 17.02 -7.71 -0.61
C ASP A 63 16.24 -8.49 0.45
N GLU A 64 16.06 -9.80 0.23
CA GLU A 64 15.36 -10.69 1.16
C GLU A 64 16.00 -10.74 2.56
N LYS A 65 17.26 -10.29 2.69
CA LYS A 65 17.97 -10.27 3.97
C LYS A 65 17.64 -9.04 4.80
N LEU A 66 16.90 -8.07 4.24
CA LEU A 66 16.46 -6.84 4.90
C LEU A 66 17.65 -6.14 5.60
N ASP A 67 18.80 -6.10 4.94
CA ASP A 67 19.98 -5.41 5.45
C ASP A 67 19.81 -3.91 5.18
N ILE A 68 19.24 -3.21 6.17
CA ILE A 68 18.94 -1.78 6.10
C ILE A 68 20.14 -1.04 6.70
N PRO A 69 20.86 -0.22 5.91
CA PRO A 69 21.97 0.55 6.45
C PRO A 69 21.46 1.51 7.52
N VAL A 70 22.18 1.57 8.64
CA VAL A 70 21.90 2.55 9.70
C VAL A 70 22.21 3.93 9.14
N ASP A 71 21.23 4.82 9.16
CA ASP A 71 21.41 6.22 8.79
C ASP A 71 22.21 6.92 9.90
N GLU A 72 23.43 7.38 9.58
CA GLU A 72 24.36 8.03 10.53
C GLU A 72 24.15 9.55 10.67
N PHE A 73 23.11 10.11 10.05
CA PHE A 73 22.82 11.55 10.07
C PHE A 73 21.91 12.02 11.22
#